data_AF-A0A9D6VFQ2-F1
#
_entry.id   AF-A0A9D6VFQ2-F1
#
_cell.length_a   1.000
_cell.length_b   1.000
_cell.length_c   1.000
_cell.angle_alpha   90.00
_cell.angle_beta   90.00
_cell.angle_gamma   90.00
#
_symmetry.space_group_name_H-M   'P 1'
#
loop_
_entity.id
_entity.type
_entity.pdbx_description
1 polymer ?
#
loop_
_entity_poly.entity_id
_entity_poly.type
_entity_poly.pdbx_seq_one_letter_code
_entity_poly.pdbx_strand_id
1 'polypeptide(L)'
;MKPAKPGTPSAWVRIPDGTKVKHRHEGHVGFIDGLTEIVSGPNRNPDGKTQYRMNIGAPDRQLVTESDLSILIDDEELVIMLRQKAPYRRAVTQSLHSVLTPDRFVKTT
;
A
#
# COMPACT_ATOMS: atom_id res chain seq x y z
N MET A 1 34.09 12.26 8.54
CA MET A 1 32.68 11.87 8.31
C MET A 1 32.05 12.90 7.39
N LYS A 2 31.48 12.51 6.25
CA LYS A 2 30.69 13.42 5.40
C LYS A 2 29.25 13.44 5.94
N PRO A 3 28.59 14.60 6.07
CA PRO A 3 27.19 14.63 6.47
C PRO A 3 26.34 14.08 5.31
N ALA A 4 25.47 13.12 5.62
CA ALA A 4 24.43 12.70 4.70
C ALA A 4 23.51 13.89 4.42
N LYS A 5 23.28 14.21 3.14
CA LYS A 5 22.30 15.23 2.74
C LYS A 5 20.92 14.80 3.28
N PRO A 6 20.09 15.72 3.82
CA PRO A 6 18.69 15.41 4.04
C PRO A 6 18.09 15.15 2.66
N GLY A 7 17.83 13.87 2.36
CA GLY A 7 17.09 13.49 1.16
C GLY A 7 15.76 14.21 1.20
N THR A 8 15.40 14.83 0.07
CA THR A 8 14.03 15.31 -0.18
C THR A 8 13.08 14.24 0.36
N PRO A 9 12.14 14.55 1.26
CA PRO A 9 11.19 13.54 1.71
C PRO A 9 10.54 12.98 0.45
N SER A 10 10.80 11.70 0.17
CA SER A 10 10.08 10.96 -0.86
C SER A 10 8.62 11.28 -0.64
N ALA A 11 7.95 11.90 -1.61
CA ALA A 11 6.54 12.26 -1.47
C ALA A 11 5.80 10.94 -1.22
N TRP A 12 5.47 10.67 0.03
CA TRP A 12 4.81 9.44 0.40
C TRP A 12 3.32 9.68 0.28
N VAL A 13 2.66 8.91 -0.60
CA VAL A 13 1.21 8.86 -0.67
C VAL A 13 0.75 7.59 0.03
N ARG A 14 -0.03 7.76 1.11
CA ARG A 14 -0.63 6.65 1.83
C ARG A 14 -1.56 5.86 0.91
N ILE A 15 -1.47 4.54 0.96
CA ILE A 15 -2.45 3.62 0.37
C ILE A 15 -3.75 3.76 1.18
N PRO A 16 -4.86 4.21 0.58
CA PRO A 16 -6.10 4.43 1.34
C PRO A 16 -6.68 3.14 1.89
N ASP A 17 -7.38 3.24 3.01
CA ASP A 17 -8.09 2.12 3.61
C ASP A 17 -9.18 1.63 2.64
N GLY A 18 -9.40 0.33 2.63
CA GLY A 18 -10.27 -0.37 1.68
C GLY A 18 -9.60 -0.68 0.33
N THR A 19 -8.36 -0.28 0.09
CA THR A 19 -7.60 -0.69 -1.10
C THR A 19 -7.26 -2.18 -1.04
N LYS A 20 -7.56 -2.92 -2.12
CA LYS A 20 -7.21 -4.33 -2.24
C LYS A 20 -5.74 -4.47 -2.63
N VAL A 21 -5.00 -5.27 -1.87
CA VAL A 21 -3.56 -5.44 -2.04
C VAL A 21 -3.17 -6.91 -1.98
N LYS A 22 -1.98 -7.22 -2.50
CA LYS A 22 -1.35 -8.53 -2.43
C LYS A 22 0.03 -8.41 -1.76
N HIS A 23 0.32 -9.25 -0.79
CA HIS A 23 1.66 -9.35 -0.23
C HIS A 23 2.63 -9.89 -1.29
N ARG A 24 3.73 -9.18 -1.57
CA ARG A 24 4.67 -9.50 -2.65
C ARG A 24 5.40 -10.82 -2.44
N HIS A 25 5.79 -11.08 -1.19
CA HIS A 25 6.56 -12.27 -0.83
C HIS A 25 5.68 -13.49 -0.49
N GLU A 26 4.64 -13.30 0.33
CA GLU A 26 3.80 -14.40 0.81
C GLU A 26 2.59 -14.69 -0.09
N GLY A 27 2.24 -13.78 -0.99
CA GLY A 27 1.15 -13.96 -1.95
C GLY A 27 -0.26 -13.78 -1.39
N HIS A 28 -0.42 -13.57 -0.08
CA HIS A 28 -1.71 -13.28 0.55
C HIS A 28 -2.40 -12.07 -0.09
N VAL A 29 -3.73 -12.13 -0.22
CA VAL A 29 -4.55 -11.05 -0.78
C VAL A 29 -5.52 -10.57 0.30
N GLY A 30 -5.70 -9.26 0.38
CA GLY A 30 -6.47 -8.65 1.45
C GLY A 30 -6.77 -7.18 1.18
N PHE A 31 -7.27 -6.49 2.20
CA PHE A 31 -7.56 -5.07 2.15
C PHE A 31 -6.80 -4.33 3.23
N ILE A 32 -6.34 -3.12 2.91
CA ILE A 32 -5.81 -2.22 3.95
C ILE A 32 -6.96 -1.77 4.84
N ASP A 33 -6.84 -1.96 6.16
CA ASP A 33 -7.85 -1.49 7.13
C ASP A 33 -7.31 -0.45 8.12
N GLY A 34 -6.06 -0.02 7.95
CA GLY A 34 -5.47 1.07 8.71
C GLY A 34 -3.95 1.09 8.71
N LEU A 35 -3.40 2.06 9.44
CA LEU A 35 -2.00 2.16 9.83
C LEU A 35 -1.88 1.95 11.35
N THR A 36 -0.73 1.48 11.79
CA THR A 36 -0.44 1.29 13.22
C THR A 36 1.02 1.59 13.54
N GLU A 37 1.26 2.20 14.70
CA GLU A 37 2.59 2.34 15.30
C GLU A 37 2.98 1.12 16.15
N ILE A 38 2.03 0.23 16.45
CA ILE A 38 2.32 -1.13 16.94
C ILE A 38 2.74 -1.93 15.71
N VAL A 39 4.02 -2.26 15.65
CA VAL A 39 4.75 -2.69 14.45
C VAL A 39 5.54 -3.95 14.76
N SER A 40 5.69 -4.82 13.77
CA SER A 40 6.49 -6.04 13.86
C SER A 40 7.82 -5.88 13.14
N GLY A 41 8.90 -6.38 13.75
CA GLY A 41 10.25 -6.30 13.19
C GLY A 41 10.79 -4.87 13.04
N PRO A 42 11.91 -4.68 12.34
CA PRO A 42 12.57 -3.38 12.20
C PRO A 42 11.97 -2.48 11.10
N ASN A 43 11.26 -3.05 10.13
CA ASN A 43 10.85 -2.34 8.92
C ASN A 43 9.63 -1.44 9.18
N ARG A 44 9.59 -0.27 8.55
CA ARG A 44 8.50 0.71 8.64
C ARG A 44 8.11 1.20 7.26
N ASN A 45 6.93 1.79 7.17
CA ASN A 45 6.52 2.61 6.04
C ASN A 45 7.46 3.82 5.87
N PRO A 46 7.37 4.55 4.75
CA PRO A 46 8.20 5.73 4.49
C PRO A 46 8.10 6.85 5.53
N ASP A 47 7.07 6.88 6.38
CA ASP A 47 7.02 7.79 7.56
C ASP A 47 8.00 7.42 8.68
N GLY A 48 8.65 6.26 8.62
CA GLY A 48 9.56 5.75 9.63
C GLY A 48 8.88 5.33 10.95
N LYS A 49 7.54 5.30 11.00
CA LYS A 49 6.77 5.10 12.24
C LYS A 49 5.78 3.97 12.16
N THR A 50 5.10 3.83 11.02
CA THR A 50 3.93 2.95 10.92
C THR A 50 4.19 1.70 10.10
N GLN A 51 3.30 0.72 10.24
CA GLN A 51 3.05 -0.33 9.26
C GLN A 51 1.57 -0.32 8.86
N TYR A 52 1.28 -0.84 7.68
CA TYR A 52 -0.09 -1.10 7.27
C TYR A 52 -0.63 -2.34 7.97
N ARG A 53 -1.93 -2.30 8.27
CA ARG A 53 -2.72 -3.48 8.63
C ARG A 53 -3.41 -4.00 7.38
N MET A 54 -3.01 -5.19 6.95
CA MET A 54 -3.62 -5.92 5.85
C MET A 54 -4.57 -6.96 6.42
N ASN A 55 -5.87 -6.77 6.20
CA ASN A 55 -6.92 -7.73 6.54
C ASN A 55 -7.00 -8.79 5.45
N ILE A 56 -6.63 -10.03 5.77
CA ILE A 56 -6.59 -11.19 4.86
C ILE A 56 -7.77 -12.15 5.05
N GLY A 57 -8.74 -11.77 5.88
CA GLY A 57 -9.90 -12.57 6.29
C GLY A 57 -10.03 -12.57 7.80
N ALA A 58 -11.24 -12.45 8.35
CA ALA A 58 -11.40 -12.41 9.81
C ALA A 58 -11.07 -13.78 10.44
N PRO A 59 -10.31 -13.83 11.55
CA PRO A 59 -9.80 -12.71 12.37
C PRO A 59 -8.42 -12.15 11.95
N ASP A 60 -7.82 -12.71 10.91
CA ASP A 60 -6.43 -12.56 10.53
C ASP A 60 -6.08 -11.19 9.94
N ARG A 61 -5.04 -10.58 10.53
CA ARG A 61 -4.42 -9.34 10.07
C ARG A 61 -2.93 -9.50 10.06
N GLN A 62 -2.30 -9.00 9.01
CA GLN A 62 -0.87 -8.95 8.87
C GLN A 62 -0.39 -7.50 8.96
N LEU A 63 0.70 -7.29 9.70
CA LEU A 63 1.42 -6.02 9.70
C LEU A 63 2.48 -6.05 8.61
N VAL A 64 2.40 -5.11 7.68
CA VAL A 64 3.21 -5.10 6.45
C VAL A 64 3.70 -3.69 6.16
N THR A 65 4.86 -3.58 5.53
CA THR A 65 5.32 -2.28 5.02
C THR A 65 4.77 -2.00 3.64
N GLU A 66 4.78 -0.74 3.23
CA GLU A 66 4.43 -0.36 1.87
C GLU A 66 5.22 -1.17 0.84
N SER A 67 6.54 -1.33 1.01
CA SER A 67 7.40 -2.03 0.04
C SER A 67 7.00 -3.49 -0.18
N ASP A 68 6.31 -4.11 0.78
CA ASP A 68 5.88 -5.51 0.71
C ASP A 68 4.55 -5.69 -0.02
N LEU A 69 3.90 -4.61 -0.47
CA LEU A 69 2.56 -4.65 -1.06
C LEU A 69 2.56 -4.42 -2.58
N SER A 70 1.79 -5.21 -3.31
CA SER A 70 1.32 -4.85 -4.65
C SER A 70 -0.14 -4.38 -4.58
N ILE A 71 -0.46 -3.35 -5.36
CA ILE A 71 -1.81 -2.81 -5.50
C ILE A 71 -2.56 -3.62 -6.55
N LEU A 72 -3.76 -4.10 -6.22
CA LEU A 72 -4.58 -4.82 -7.18
C LEU A 72 -5.44 -3.85 -8.00
N ILE A 73 -5.40 -4.00 -9.31
CA ILE A 73 -6.18 -3.23 -10.29
C ILE A 73 -7.16 -4.13 -11.04
N ASP A 74 -8.26 -3.56 -11.52
CA ASP A 74 -9.24 -4.24 -12.38
C ASP A 74 -8.89 -4.11 -13.87
N ASP A 75 -9.79 -4.58 -14.74
CA ASP A 75 -9.61 -4.55 -16.19
C ASP A 75 -9.63 -3.13 -16.79
N GLU A 76 -10.19 -2.15 -16.07
CA GLU A 76 -10.12 -0.72 -16.42
C GLU A 76 -8.83 -0.06 -15.90
N GLU A 77 -7.88 -0.85 -15.39
CA GLU A 77 -6.64 -0.39 -14.77
C GLU A 77 -6.85 0.48 -13.51
N LEU A 78 -8.01 0.35 -12.86
CA LEU A 78 -8.33 1.11 -11.66
C LEU A 78 -8.06 0.29 -10.41
N VAL A 79 -7.47 0.93 -9.39
CA VAL A 79 -7.25 0.29 -8.08
C VAL A 79 -8.56 -0.24 -7.52
N ILE A 80 -8.56 -1.51 -7.09
CA ILE A 80 -9.75 -2.15 -6.52
C ILE A 80 -9.93 -1.66 -5.09
N MET A 81 -11.11 -1.13 -4.77
CA MET A 81 -11.41 -0.60 -3.44
C MET A 81 -12.79 -1.02 -2.94
N LEU A 82 -12.91 -1.28 -1.64
CA LEU A 82 -14.19 -1.61 -1.01
C LEU A 82 -15.18 -0.44 -1.09
N ARG A 83 -16.36 -0.69 -1.70
CA ARG A 83 -17.53 0.21 -1.70
C ARG A 83 -17.25 1.61 -2.28
N GLN A 84 -16.24 1.75 -3.14
CA GLN A 84 -15.91 3.03 -3.78
C GLN A 84 -16.34 3.09 -5.24
N LYS A 85 -16.72 4.29 -5.70
CA LYS A 85 -17.13 4.54 -7.09
C LYS A 85 -15.94 4.88 -7.98
N ALA A 86 -16.09 4.67 -9.29
CA ALA A 86 -15.03 4.85 -10.28
C ALA A 86 -14.31 6.22 -10.24
N PRO A 87 -15.00 7.39 -10.06
CA PRO A 87 -14.30 8.68 -10.01
C PRO A 87 -13.29 8.77 -8.86
N TYR A 88 -13.63 8.25 -7.68
CA TYR A 88 -12.72 8.22 -6.55
C TYR A 88 -11.56 7.25 -6.78
N ARG A 89 -11.87 6.04 -7.28
CA ARG A 89 -10.84 5.04 -7.65
C ARG A 89 -9.83 5.59 -8.65
N ARG A 90 -10.26 6.37 -9.65
CA ARG A 90 -9.37 7.07 -10.60
C ARG A 90 -8.44 8.05 -9.91
N ALA A 91 -8.96 8.89 -9.02
CA ALA A 91 -8.15 9.84 -8.26
C ALA A 91 -7.10 9.14 -7.38
N VAL A 92 -7.48 8.04 -6.72
CA VAL A 92 -6.53 7.23 -5.93
C VAL A 92 -5.49 6.57 -6.83
N THR A 93 -5.90 5.99 -7.96
CA THR A 93 -5.01 5.35 -8.94
C THR A 93 -3.95 6.33 -9.42
N GLN A 94 -4.35 7.53 -9.85
CA GLN A 94 -3.44 8.59 -10.27
C GLN A 94 -2.48 9.01 -9.15
N SER A 95 -2.99 9.16 -7.92
CA SER A 95 -2.17 9.54 -6.76
C SER A 95 -1.11 8.48 -6.45
N LEU A 96 -1.48 7.19 -6.47
CA LEU A 96 -0.53 6.10 -6.23
C LEU A 96 0.50 5.98 -7.36
N HIS A 97 0.11 6.14 -8.63
CA HIS A 97 1.05 6.13 -9.76
C HIS A 97 2.08 7.26 -9.72
N SER A 98 1.80 8.36 -9.02
CA SER A 98 2.75 9.46 -8.88
C SER A 98 3.95 9.14 -7.99
N VAL A 99 3.88 8.05 -7.20
CA VAL A 99 4.92 7.69 -6.21
C VAL A 99 5.34 6.23 -6.28
N LEU A 100 4.47 5.34 -6.73
CA LEU A 100 4.74 3.91 -6.85
C LEU A 100 5.19 3.57 -8.28
N THR A 101 6.15 2.67 -8.39
CA THR A 101 6.61 2.15 -9.68
C THR A 101 5.53 1.29 -10.35
N PRO A 102 5.46 1.22 -11.70
CA PRO A 102 4.43 0.46 -12.41
C PRO A 102 4.35 -1.03 -12.04
N ASP A 103 5.46 -1.67 -11.67
CA ASP A 103 5.50 -3.08 -11.23
C ASP A 103 4.74 -3.33 -9.91
N ARG A 104 4.35 -2.27 -9.19
CA ARG A 104 3.53 -2.36 -7.98
C ARG A 104 2.07 -2.63 -8.30
N PHE A 105 1.61 -2.46 -9.54
CA PHE A 105 0.21 -2.62 -9.93
C PHE A 105 0.00 -3.94 -10.65
N VAL A 106 -0.86 -4.79 -10.10
CA VAL A 106 -1.06 -6.18 -10.57
C VAL A 106 -2.54 -6.40 -10.88
N LYS A 107 -2.84 -6.88 -12.09
CA LYS A 107 -4.20 -7.28 -12.45
C LYS A 107 -4.62 -8.51 -11.65
N THR A 108 -5.86 -8.53 -11.19
CA THR A 108 -6.46 -9.76 -10.68
C THR A 108 -6.63 -10.74 -11.83
N THR A 109 -5.85 -11.82 -11.82
CA THR A 109 -6.02 -12.94 -12.76
C THR A 109 -7.35 -13.66 -12.49
#